data_AF-A0A182EMG4-F1
#
_entry.id   AF-A0A182EMG4-F1
#
_cell.length_a   1.000
_cell.length_b   1.000
_cell.length_c   1.000
_cell.angle_alpha   90.00
_cell.angle_beta   90.00
_cell.angle_gamma   90.00
#
_symmetry.space_group_name_H-M   'P 1'
#
loop_
_entity.id
_entity.type
_entity.pdbx_description
1 polymer ?
#
loop_
_entity_poly.entity_id
_entity_poly.type
_entity_poly.pdbx_seq_one_letter_code
_entity_poly.pdbx_strand_id
1 'polypeptide(L)'
;MFCWNLCSQKKSTKESFVKAFGWKRTCVRNIIDEATIWPNKLRILPKGEAWARDTWLTDSMWSERDFILHGWQKRKIDRIVFAGWPSPFVSHNFNLSLCTNSDTIFLNWQYKDTFIRSNFEVEGWLNKTIIDSRYDFEKHLKLVASQQKQ
;
A
#
# COMPACT_ATOMS: atom_id res chain seq x y z
N MET A 1 -5.39 11.88 -0.26
CA MET A 1 -6.17 12.30 -1.45
C MET A 1 -5.18 12.86 -2.45
N PHE A 2 -4.70 12.04 -3.38
CA PHE A 2 -3.74 12.48 -4.40
C PHE A 2 -4.45 13.46 -5.35
N CYS A 3 -3.85 14.64 -5.54
CA CYS A 3 -4.38 15.74 -6.34
C CYS A 3 -4.43 15.33 -7.83
N TRP A 4 -5.64 15.12 -8.36
CA TRP A 4 -5.91 14.49 -9.67
C TRP A 4 -5.77 15.46 -10.86
N ASN A 5 -5.07 16.59 -10.76
CA ASN A 5 -5.21 17.67 -11.75
C ASN A 5 -4.14 17.75 -12.86
N LEU A 6 -3.29 16.73 -13.05
CA LEU A 6 -2.22 16.79 -14.06
C LEU A 6 -2.56 16.23 -15.46
N CYS A 7 -3.75 15.65 -15.69
CA CYS A 7 -4.06 14.98 -16.98
C CYS A 7 -5.35 15.48 -17.67
N SER A 8 -5.72 16.75 -17.47
CA SER A 8 -6.93 17.33 -18.07
C SER A 8 -6.68 18.10 -19.40
N GLN A 9 -5.42 18.37 -19.77
CA GLN A 9 -5.10 19.30 -20.87
C GLN A 9 -5.11 18.72 -22.30
N LYS A 10 -5.47 17.45 -22.53
CA LYS A 10 -5.71 16.94 -23.89
C LYS A 10 -7.09 16.31 -24.01
N LYS A 11 -8.10 17.16 -24.19
CA LYS A 11 -9.44 16.77 -24.68
C LYS A 11 -9.68 17.38 -26.06
N SER A 12 -9.53 16.55 -27.08
CA SER A 12 -10.16 16.60 -28.40
C SER A 12 -9.87 15.20 -28.95
N THR A 13 -10.76 14.23 -28.96
CA THR A 13 -12.12 14.17 -29.49
C THR A 13 -12.86 12.98 -28.85
N LYS A 14 -14.17 12.94 -29.00
CA LYS A 14 -15.12 11.92 -28.53
C LYS A 14 -14.70 10.50 -28.95
N GLU A 15 -14.66 9.54 -28.02
CA GLU A 15 -15.11 8.14 -28.21
C GLU A 15 -14.85 7.22 -26.99
N SER A 16 -15.96 6.67 -26.49
CA SER A 16 -16.12 5.28 -26.02
C SER A 16 -15.48 4.84 -24.69
N PHE A 17 -16.39 4.53 -23.75
CA PHE A 17 -16.25 4.11 -22.34
C PHE A 17 -15.29 2.92 -22.06
N VAL A 18 -14.78 2.22 -23.07
CA VAL A 18 -13.87 1.08 -22.92
C VAL A 18 -12.39 1.51 -22.89
N LYS A 19 -12.05 2.74 -23.31
CA LYS A 19 -10.66 3.27 -23.29
C LYS A 19 -10.21 3.83 -21.92
N ALA A 20 -11.10 3.91 -20.93
CA ALA A 20 -10.78 4.56 -19.64
C ALA A 20 -9.74 3.81 -18.78
N PHE A 21 -9.66 2.47 -18.88
CA PHE A 21 -8.70 1.65 -18.13
C PHE A 21 -7.35 1.45 -18.85
N GLY A 22 -7.33 1.50 -20.18
CA GLY A 22 -6.10 1.48 -20.98
C GLY A 22 -5.38 2.84 -20.97
N TRP A 23 -6.13 3.93 -21.12
CA TRP A 23 -5.58 5.28 -21.26
C TRP A 23 -4.89 5.80 -20.00
N LYS A 24 -5.42 5.49 -18.80
CA LYS A 24 -4.74 5.81 -17.53
C LYS A 24 -3.39 5.10 -17.41
N ARG A 25 -3.24 3.91 -18.00
CA ARG A 25 -1.99 3.13 -17.96
C ARG A 25 -0.95 3.69 -18.93
N THR A 26 -1.36 4.12 -20.13
CA THR A 26 -0.43 4.62 -21.17
C THR A 26 -0.03 6.08 -20.98
N CYS A 27 -0.93 6.96 -20.54
CA CYS A 27 -0.56 8.36 -20.27
C CYS A 27 0.36 8.50 -19.05
N VAL A 28 0.11 7.71 -18.00
CA VAL A 28 0.99 7.68 -16.82
C VAL A 28 2.35 7.10 -17.19
N ARG A 29 2.39 6.06 -18.04
CA ARG A 29 3.64 5.50 -18.59
C ARG A 29 4.40 6.50 -19.46
N ASN A 30 3.81 7.12 -20.47
CA ASN A 30 4.52 8.12 -21.28
C ASN A 30 5.04 9.33 -20.49
N ILE A 31 4.48 9.63 -19.31
CA ILE A 31 4.97 10.68 -18.41
C ILE A 31 6.06 10.15 -17.45
N ILE A 32 6.06 8.85 -17.17
CA ILE A 32 6.90 8.21 -16.13
C ILE A 32 7.98 7.28 -16.71
N ASP A 33 7.90 6.88 -17.99
CA ASP A 33 8.65 5.75 -18.58
C ASP A 33 10.18 5.91 -18.54
N GLU A 34 10.70 7.09 -18.22
CA GLU A 34 12.14 7.33 -18.01
C GLU A 34 12.51 7.83 -16.60
N ALA A 35 11.53 8.18 -15.76
CA ALA A 35 11.78 8.75 -14.44
C ALA A 35 11.62 7.68 -13.34
N THR A 36 12.63 6.83 -13.18
CA THR A 36 12.76 5.92 -12.02
C THR A 36 12.85 6.69 -10.70
N ILE A 37 13.27 7.95 -10.77
CA ILE A 37 13.38 8.89 -9.66
C ILE A 37 12.76 10.21 -10.13
N TRP A 38 11.58 10.56 -9.63
CA TRP A 38 11.19 11.98 -9.63
C TRP A 38 12.14 12.71 -8.68
N PRO A 39 12.72 13.85 -9.07
CA PRO A 39 13.88 14.44 -8.39
C PRO A 39 13.60 14.57 -6.89
N ASN A 40 14.22 13.65 -6.12
CA ASN A 40 14.20 13.53 -4.67
C ASN A 40 12.83 13.53 -3.97
N LYS A 41 11.72 13.21 -4.68
CA LYS A 41 10.36 13.27 -4.11
C LYS A 41 9.53 12.00 -4.24
N LEU A 42 9.76 11.17 -5.26
CA LEU A 42 9.00 9.93 -5.47
C LEU A 42 9.88 8.87 -6.13
N ARG A 43 10.01 7.71 -5.45
CA ARG A 43 10.64 6.51 -5.99
C ARG A 43 9.56 5.57 -6.48
N ILE A 44 9.60 5.22 -7.77
CA ILE A 44 8.66 4.27 -8.36
C ILE A 44 9.40 2.93 -8.44
N LEU A 45 8.94 1.96 -7.64
CA LEU A 45 9.55 0.63 -7.60
C LEU A 45 9.19 -0.17 -8.86
N PRO A 46 10.11 -0.97 -9.43
CA PRO A 46 9.82 -1.85 -10.54
C PRO A 46 8.70 -2.84 -10.18
N LYS A 47 7.90 -3.21 -11.18
CA LYS A 47 6.83 -4.19 -10.98
C LYS A 47 7.42 -5.55 -10.59
N GLY A 48 6.93 -6.13 -9.50
CA GLY A 48 7.31 -7.45 -9.02
C GLY A 48 8.41 -7.47 -7.97
N GLU A 49 9.05 -6.33 -7.68
CA GLU A 49 10.12 -6.24 -6.67
C GLU A 49 9.63 -5.75 -5.30
N ALA A 50 8.37 -5.34 -5.22
CA ALA A 50 7.85 -4.64 -4.06
C ALA A 50 6.48 -5.17 -3.62
N TRP A 51 6.24 -5.13 -2.30
CA TRP A 51 5.05 -5.68 -1.68
C TRP A 51 3.89 -4.68 -1.69
N ALA A 52 2.71 -5.15 -2.11
CA ALA A 52 1.43 -4.53 -1.78
C ALA A 52 0.76 -5.44 -0.77
N ARG A 53 0.59 -4.99 0.48
CA ARG A 53 0.12 -5.87 1.55
C ARG A 53 -0.78 -5.18 2.57
N ASP A 54 -1.58 -6.01 3.22
CA ASP A 54 -2.41 -5.60 4.33
C ASP A 54 -1.56 -5.21 5.53
N THR A 55 -1.93 -4.08 6.14
CA THR A 55 -1.19 -3.46 7.24
C THR A 55 -1.18 -4.32 8.50
N TRP A 56 -2.28 -5.01 8.76
CA TRP A 56 -2.46 -5.80 9.98
C TRP A 56 -1.54 -7.04 10.05
N LEU A 57 -0.93 -7.44 8.93
CA LEU A 57 -0.02 -8.60 8.87
C LEU A 57 1.29 -8.37 9.63
N THR A 58 1.70 -7.10 9.80
CA THR A 58 2.96 -6.74 10.47
C THR A 58 2.76 -5.56 11.41
N ASP A 59 1.55 -5.41 11.96
CA ASP A 59 1.22 -4.30 12.88
C ASP A 59 1.65 -2.93 12.35
N SER A 60 1.34 -2.65 11.08
CA SER A 60 1.70 -1.42 10.37
C SER A 60 3.19 -1.15 10.18
N MET A 61 4.08 -2.06 10.58
CA MET A 61 5.51 -1.92 10.33
C MET A 61 5.82 -2.13 8.85
N TRP A 62 6.79 -1.39 8.32
CA TRP A 62 7.12 -1.39 6.90
C TRP A 62 8.60 -1.18 6.63
N SER A 63 9.00 -1.48 5.41
CA SER A 63 10.38 -1.44 4.92
C SER A 63 10.45 -0.82 3.53
N GLU A 64 11.64 -0.53 3.02
CA GLU A 64 11.81 0.09 1.70
C GLU A 64 11.32 -0.77 0.52
N ARG A 65 11.17 -2.09 0.73
CA ARG A 65 10.58 -3.01 -0.26
C ARG A 65 9.06 -2.97 -0.29
N ASP A 66 8.41 -2.25 0.62
CA ASP A 66 6.96 -2.07 0.59
C ASP A 66 6.57 -0.98 -0.42
N PHE A 67 5.81 -1.36 -1.44
CA PHE A 67 5.25 -0.41 -2.40
C PHE A 67 4.04 0.32 -1.82
N ILE A 68 3.13 -0.43 -1.17
CA ILE A 68 1.93 0.13 -0.57
C ILE A 68 1.41 -0.74 0.58
N LEU A 69 1.10 -0.09 1.69
CA LEU A 69 0.31 -0.67 2.76
C LEU A 69 -1.17 -0.33 2.55
N HIS A 70 -2.04 -1.32 2.67
CA HIS A 70 -3.49 -1.13 2.57
C HIS A 70 -4.24 -1.77 3.74
N GLY A 71 -5.58 -1.66 3.72
CA GLY A 71 -6.43 -2.22 4.77
C GLY A 71 -6.67 -1.29 5.97
N TRP A 72 -6.35 0.01 5.86
CA TRP A 72 -6.60 1.00 6.92
C TRP A 72 -8.08 1.35 7.08
N GLN A 73 -8.81 0.53 7.84
CA GLN A 73 -10.16 0.85 8.27
C GLN A 73 -10.14 1.71 9.53
N LYS A 74 -10.69 2.94 9.47
CA LYS A 74 -10.76 3.87 10.61
C LYS A 74 -11.37 3.26 11.87
N ARG A 75 -12.38 2.39 11.73
CA ARG A 75 -13.04 1.73 12.88
C ARG A 75 -12.15 0.72 13.61
N LYS A 76 -11.01 0.34 13.03
CA LYS A 76 -10.09 -0.69 13.55
C LYS A 76 -8.73 -0.12 13.98
N ILE A 77 -8.54 1.19 13.87
CA ILE A 77 -7.30 1.86 14.25
C ILE A 77 -7.05 1.72 15.76
N ASP A 78 -5.85 1.31 16.13
CA ASP A 78 -5.41 1.12 17.52
C ASP A 78 -6.35 0.21 18.36
N ARG A 79 -7.02 -0.75 17.71
CA ARG A 79 -7.92 -1.70 18.39
C ARG A 79 -7.37 -3.12 18.35
N ILE A 80 -7.55 -3.83 19.46
CA ILE A 80 -7.24 -5.27 19.60
C ILE A 80 -8.43 -6.08 19.05
N VAL A 81 -8.58 -6.07 17.72
CA VAL A 81 -9.63 -6.81 16.99
C VAL A 81 -9.02 -7.48 15.76
N PHE A 82 -9.74 -8.43 15.16
CA PHE A 82 -9.30 -9.03 13.89
C PHE A 82 -9.06 -7.95 12.82
N ALA A 83 -7.87 -7.97 12.21
CA ALA A 83 -7.36 -6.96 11.29
C ALA A 83 -7.37 -5.52 11.88
N GLY A 84 -7.19 -5.42 13.20
CA GLY A 84 -6.77 -4.20 13.88
C GLY A 84 -5.38 -3.79 13.41
N TRP A 85 -5.12 -2.48 13.42
CA TRP A 85 -3.82 -1.97 12.99
C TRP A 85 -3.46 -0.75 13.83
N PRO A 86 -2.23 -0.69 14.37
CA PRO A 86 -1.75 0.50 15.07
C PRO A 86 -1.46 1.64 14.09
N SER A 87 -1.71 2.89 14.49
CA SER A 87 -1.39 4.03 13.64
C SER A 87 0.13 4.22 13.47
N PRO A 88 0.66 4.24 12.23
CA PRO A 88 2.08 4.54 11.97
C PRO A 88 2.37 6.04 12.02
N PHE A 89 1.34 6.89 12.11
CA PHE A 89 1.49 8.35 12.11
C PHE A 89 1.65 8.90 13.53
N VAL A 90 2.46 9.95 13.67
CA VAL A 90 2.63 10.69 14.93
C VAL A 90 1.35 11.44 15.30
N SER A 91 0.65 11.99 14.32
CA SER A 91 -0.59 12.76 14.50
C SER A 91 -1.65 12.33 13.50
N HIS A 92 -2.92 12.38 13.93
CA HIS A 92 -4.10 12.22 13.08
C HIS A 92 -4.73 13.54 12.65
N ASN A 93 -4.22 14.65 13.18
CA ASN A 93 -4.70 15.99 12.88
C ASN A 93 -3.85 16.56 11.76
N PHE A 94 -4.47 16.68 10.58
CA PHE A 94 -3.85 17.27 9.40
C PHE A 94 -4.09 18.77 9.38
N ASN A 95 -3.01 19.56 9.28
CA ASN A 95 -3.14 20.98 9.06
C ASN A 95 -3.35 21.24 7.55
N LEU A 96 -4.57 21.60 7.17
CA LEU A 96 -4.95 21.81 5.79
C LEU A 96 -4.21 22.99 5.14
N SER A 97 -3.71 23.96 5.92
CA SER A 97 -2.92 25.07 5.36
C SER A 97 -1.56 24.61 4.81
N LEU A 98 -1.01 23.50 5.30
CA LEU A 98 0.27 22.95 4.82
C LEU A 98 0.13 22.21 3.48
N CYS A 99 -1.10 21.95 3.03
CA CYS A 99 -1.38 21.25 1.77
C CYS A 99 -1.23 22.15 0.53
N THR A 100 -1.15 23.47 0.70
CA THR A 100 -1.03 24.41 -0.43
C THR A 100 0.41 24.56 -0.92
N ASN A 101 1.41 24.29 -0.07
CA ASN A 101 2.82 24.41 -0.41
C ASN A 101 3.48 23.02 -0.48
N SER A 102 4.18 22.75 -1.59
CA SER A 102 4.91 21.49 -1.79
C SER A 102 6.00 21.24 -0.76
N ASP A 103 6.54 22.30 -0.17
CA ASP A 103 7.68 22.23 0.75
C ASP A 103 7.24 22.04 2.21
N THR A 104 5.93 22.11 2.48
CA THR A 104 5.39 21.90 3.83
C THR A 104 4.51 20.66 3.93
N ILE A 105 4.12 20.07 2.80
CA ILE A 105 3.17 18.97 2.77
C ILE A 105 3.66 17.74 3.54
N PHE A 106 4.97 17.47 3.56
CA PHE A 106 5.54 16.31 4.26
C PHE A 106 5.43 16.42 5.78
N LEU A 107 5.28 17.63 6.33
CA LEU A 107 5.10 17.85 7.78
C LEU A 107 3.78 17.27 8.30
N ASN A 108 2.79 17.11 7.42
CA ASN A 108 1.53 16.43 7.74
C ASN A 108 1.66 14.90 7.79
N TRP A 109 2.73 14.34 7.22
CA TRP A 109 2.95 12.90 7.06
C TRP A 109 4.15 12.43 7.87
N GLN A 110 4.18 12.81 9.15
CA GLN A 110 5.21 12.34 10.08
C GLN A 110 4.91 10.91 10.52
N TYR A 111 5.82 10.01 10.18
CA TYR A 111 5.79 8.61 10.58
C TYR A 111 6.52 8.44 11.91
N LYS A 112 6.09 7.44 12.69
CA LYS A 112 6.82 6.98 13.85
C LYS A 112 8.02 6.15 13.36
N ASP A 113 9.23 6.56 13.70
CA ASP A 113 10.46 5.85 13.29
C ASP A 113 10.47 4.39 13.75
N THR A 114 9.78 4.07 14.85
CA THR A 114 9.61 2.71 15.35
C THR A 114 8.83 1.78 14.42
N PHE A 115 8.14 2.29 13.41
CA PHE A 115 7.41 1.50 12.43
C PHE A 115 8.23 1.24 11.17
N ILE A 116 9.35 1.93 11.00
CA ILE A 116 10.29 1.72 9.90
C ILE A 116 11.25 0.62 10.32
N ARG A 117 11.29 -0.46 9.55
CA ARG A 117 12.04 -1.69 9.86
C ARG A 117 12.95 -2.09 8.71
N SER A 118 13.91 -2.94 9.03
CA SER A 118 14.77 -3.51 7.99
C SER A 118 13.98 -4.47 7.10
N ASN A 119 14.40 -4.59 5.84
CA ASN A 119 13.79 -5.53 4.91
C ASN A 119 13.83 -6.98 5.45
N PHE A 120 14.91 -7.34 6.13
CA PHE A 120 15.09 -8.68 6.70
C PHE A 120 14.04 -9.00 7.78
N GLU A 121 13.76 -8.06 8.67
CA GLU A 121 12.75 -8.24 9.72
C GLU A 121 11.35 -8.41 9.14
N VAL A 122 10.96 -7.50 8.23
CA VAL A 122 9.64 -7.54 7.59
C VAL A 122 9.46 -8.84 6.80
N GLU A 123 10.45 -9.24 6.00
CA GLU A 123 10.41 -10.51 5.27
C GLU A 123 10.37 -11.72 6.21
N GLY A 124 11.07 -11.68 7.34
CA GLY A 124 10.99 -12.71 8.36
C GLY A 124 9.56 -12.91 8.88
N TRP A 125 8.85 -11.83 9.19
CA TRP A 125 7.45 -11.88 9.64
C TRP A 125 6.51 -12.36 8.53
N LEU A 126 6.71 -11.89 7.30
CA LEU A 126 5.90 -12.32 6.16
C LEU A 126 6.09 -13.81 5.87
N ASN A 127 7.33 -14.30 5.85
CA ASN A 127 7.63 -15.72 5.64
C ASN A 127 7.01 -16.59 6.72
N LYS A 128 7.07 -16.16 7.98
CA LYS A 128 6.39 -16.85 9.08
C LYS A 128 4.88 -16.93 8.82
N THR A 129 4.26 -15.81 8.48
CA THR A 129 2.81 -15.74 8.20
C THR A 129 2.41 -16.65 7.04
N ILE A 130 3.23 -16.71 5.98
CA ILE A 130 3.00 -17.61 4.83
C ILE A 130 3.06 -19.08 5.26
N ILE A 131 4.06 -19.45 6.06
CA ILE A 131 4.24 -20.82 6.56
C ILE A 131 3.05 -21.22 7.44
N ASP A 132 2.67 -20.35 8.39
CA ASP A 132 1.57 -20.58 9.31
C ASP A 132 0.24 -20.72 8.55
N SER A 133 -0.02 -19.82 7.59
CA SER A 133 -1.22 -19.89 6.74
C SER A 133 -1.29 -21.17 5.91
N ARG A 134 -0.14 -21.63 5.38
CA ARG A 134 -0.06 -22.90 4.64
C ARG A 134 -0.37 -24.07 5.55
N TYR A 135 0.23 -24.11 6.73
CA TYR A 135 0.02 -25.18 7.70
C TYR A 135 -1.46 -25.27 8.12
N ASP A 136 -2.07 -24.12 8.45
CA ASP A 136 -3.48 -24.06 8.82
C ASP A 136 -4.39 -24.53 7.69
N PHE A 137 -4.11 -24.11 6.45
CA PHE A 137 -4.87 -24.57 5.29
C PHE A 137 -4.78 -26.09 5.09
N GLU A 138 -3.58 -26.67 5.14
CA GLU A 138 -3.37 -28.12 5.02
C GLU A 138 -4.07 -28.91 6.13
N LYS A 139 -4.05 -28.39 7.36
CA LYS A 139 -4.76 -28.98 8.49
C LYS A 139 -6.28 -28.99 8.24
N HIS A 140 -6.85 -27.89 7.79
CA HIS A 140 -8.27 -27.81 7.45
C HIS A 140 -8.64 -28.74 6.30
N LEU A 141 -7.81 -28.83 5.26
CA LEU A 141 -8.03 -29.77 4.15
C LEU A 141 -8.13 -31.22 4.63
N LYS A 142 -7.24 -31.66 5.52
CA LYS A 142 -7.26 -33.01 6.08
C LYS A 142 -8.53 -33.28 6.89
N LEU A 143 -8.97 -32.30 7.69
CA LEU A 143 -10.20 -32.41 8.48
C LEU A 143 -11.42 -32.56 7.58
N VAL A 144 -11.56 -31.72 6.56
CA VAL A 144 -12.67 -31.79 5.60
C VAL A 144 -12.66 -33.13 4.85
N ALA A 145 -11.49 -33.59 4.41
CA ALA A 145 -11.36 -34.89 3.72
C ALA A 145 -11.72 -36.08 4.62
N SER A 146 -11.49 -35.98 5.93
CA SER A 146 -11.89 -37.03 6.89
C SER A 146 -13.39 -37.07 7.15
N GLN A 147 -14.05 -35.91 7.17
CA GLN A 147 -15.50 -35.79 7.36
C GLN A 147 -16.29 -36.31 6.15
N GLN A 148 -15.75 -36.21 4.94
CA GLN A 148 -16.38 -36.73 3.73
C GLN A 148 -16.32 -38.27 3.60
N LYS A 149 -15.54 -38.94 4.45
CA LYS A 149 -15.42 -40.41 4.48
C LYS A 149 -16.32 -41.09 5.51
N GLN A 150 -17.01 -40.31 6.35
CA GLN A 150 -18.07 -40.76 7.27
C GLN A 150 -19.44 -40.55 6.62
#